data_AF-A0A414Q248-F1
#
_entry.id   AF-A0A414Q248-F1
#
_cell.length_a   1.000
_cell.length_b   1.000
_cell.length_c   1.000
_cell.angle_alpha   90.00
_cell.angle_beta   90.00
_cell.angle_gamma   90.00
#
_symmetry.space_group_name_H-M   'P 1'
#
loop_
_entity.id
_entity.type
_entity.pdbx_description
1 polymer ?
#
loop_
_entity_poly.entity_id
_entity_poly.type
_entity_poly.pdbx_seq_one_letter_code
_entity_poly.pdbx_strand_id
1 'polypeptide(L)' 'MDFNKIAQEVVKNIVGKENIAVMEHCATRLRIVAKDNDKVSVEGLKSIQ' A
#
# COMPACT_ATOMS: atom_id res chain seq x y z
N MET A 1 -9.85 14.73 -1.21
CA MET A 1 -8.88 13.63 -1.23
C MET A 1 -7.55 14.15 -0.72
N ASP A 2 -7.15 13.69 0.45
CA ASP A 2 -5.83 14.00 1.01
C ASP A 2 -4.89 12.85 0.66
N PHE A 3 -4.15 13.01 -0.43
CA PHE A 3 -3.27 11.96 -0.95
C PHE A 3 -2.15 11.58 0.02
N ASN A 4 -1.73 12.51 0.89
CA ASN A 4 -0.73 12.21 1.92
C ASN A 4 -1.30 11.24 2.97
N LYS A 5 -2.54 11.46 3.40
CA LYS A 5 -3.21 10.53 4.32
C LYS A 5 -3.42 9.17 3.67
N ILE A 6 -3.90 9.12 2.44
CA ILE A 6 -4.09 7.89 1.67
C ILE A 6 -2.75 7.13 1.57
N ALA A 7 -1.67 7.80 1.19
CA ALA A 7 -0.36 7.17 1.10
C ALA A 7 0.14 6.63 2.45
N GLN A 8 -0.06 7.37 3.55
CA GLN A 8 0.27 6.91 4.90
C GLN A 8 -0.54 5.68 5.29
N GLU A 9 -1.83 5.63 4.98
CA GLU A 9 -2.69 4.47 5.25
C GLU A 9 -2.28 3.26 4.41
N VAL A 10 -1.95 3.45 3.13
CA VAL A 10 -1.42 2.37 2.27
C VAL A 10 -0.15 1.80 2.88
N VAL A 11 0.81 2.65 3.27
CA VAL A 11 2.08 2.23 3.88
C VAL A 11 1.87 1.53 5.23
N LYS A 12 0.90 1.99 6.03
CA LYS A 12 0.56 1.35 7.30
C LYS A 12 -0.01 -0.05 7.09
N ASN A 13 -0.89 -0.23 6.11
CA ASN A 13 -1.54 -1.51 5.82
C ASN A 13 -0.60 -2.57 5.20
N ILE A 14 0.51 -2.15 4.60
CA ILE A 14 1.58 -3.06 4.14
C ILE A 14 2.65 -3.34 5.21
N VAL A 15 2.43 -2.96 6.48
CA VAL A 15 3.37 -3.15 7.60
C VAL A 15 4.67 -2.36 7.38
N GLY A 16 4.53 -1.14 6.88
CA GLY A 16 5.63 -0.21 6.70
C GLY A 16 6.40 -0.39 5.40
N LYS A 17 7.31 0.55 5.17
CA LYS A 17 8.17 0.64 3.97
C LYS A 17 9.13 -0.54 3.85
N GLU A 18 9.48 -1.15 4.97
CA GLU A 18 10.37 -2.30 5.09
C GLU A 18 9.83 -3.54 4.39
N ASN A 19 8.50 -3.69 4.32
CA ASN A 19 7.84 -4.82 3.67
C ASN A 19 7.59 -4.57 2.17
N ILE A 20 7.94 -3.39 1.64
CA ILE A 20 7.86 -3.12 0.20
C ILE A 20 9.11 -3.70 -0.46
N ALA A 21 8.92 -4.63 -1.40
CA ALA A 21 10.01 -5.12 -2.26
C ALA A 21 10.17 -4.19 -3.46
N VAL A 22 9.07 -3.89 -4.14
CA VAL A 22 9.03 -3.07 -5.36
C VAL A 22 7.76 -2.24 -5.37
N MET A 23 7.85 -1.01 -5.89
CA MET A 23 6.70 -0.15 -6.12
C MET A 23 6.78 0.44 -7.53
N GLU A 24 5.73 0.25 -8.31
CA GLU A 24 5.60 0.78 -9.67
C GLU A 24 4.25 1.48 -9.82
N HIS A 25 4.17 2.49 -10.68
CA HIS A 25 2.92 3.15 -10.97
C HIS A 25 2.72 3.35 -12.47
N CYS A 26 1.48 3.26 -12.92
CA CYS A 26 1.05 3.70 -14.24
C CYS A 26 -0.03 4.79 -14.11
N ALA A 27 -0.67 5.16 -15.22
CA ALA A 27 -1.68 6.23 -15.22
C ALA A 27 -2.90 5.94 -14.32
N THR A 28 -3.23 4.67 -14.07
CA THR A 28 -4.45 4.28 -13.33
C THR A 28 -4.24 3.26 -12.22
N ARG A 29 -3.03 2.71 -12.07
CA ARG A 29 -2.75 1.65 -11.10
C ARG A 29 -1.43 1.90 -10.40
N LEU A 30 -1.46 1.78 -9.09
CA LEU A 30 -0.28 1.64 -8.23
C LEU A 30 -0.08 0.14 -7.98
N ARG A 31 1.08 -0.40 -8.34
CA ARG A 31 1.47 -1.79 -8.11
C ARG A 31 2.52 -1.82 -7.01
N ILE A 32 2.23 -2.55 -5.95
CA ILE A 32 3.16 -2.75 -4.83
C ILE A 32 3.39 -4.25 -4.72
N VAL A 33 4.66 -4.65 -4.70
CA VAL A 33 5.08 -6.02 -4.42
C VAL A 33 5.58 -6.04 -2.98
N ALA A 34 4.91 -6.79 -2.11
CA ALA A 34 5.36 -6.98 -0.73
C ALA A 34 6.42 -8.09 -0.66
N LYS A 35 7.33 -7.98 0.32
CA LYS A 35 8.29 -9.05 0.65
C LYS A 35 7.58 -10.23 1.33
N ASP A 36 6.59 -9.91 2.17
CA ASP A 36 5.78 -10.88 2.91
C ASP A 36 4.31 -10.48 2.77
N ASN A 37 3.55 -11.30 2.02
CA ASN A 37 2.15 -11.05 1.71
C ASN A 37 1.22 -11.40 2.89
N ASP A 38 1.62 -12.32 3.78
CA ASP A 38 0.79 -12.72 4.93
C ASP A 38 0.64 -11.58 5.95
N LYS A 39 1.59 -10.64 5.93
CA LYS A 39 1.58 -9.44 6.77
C LYS A 39 0.70 -8.32 6.20
N VAL A 40 0.31 -8.37 4.93
CA VAL A 40 -0.44 -7.29 4.27
C VAL A 40 -1.92 -7.34 4.63
N SER A 41 -2.46 -6.21 5.10
CA SER A 41 -3.90 -6.08 5.38
C SER A 41 -4.69 -5.69 4.12
N VAL A 42 -5.24 -6.70 3.43
CA VAL A 42 -6.07 -6.47 2.23
C VAL A 42 -7.39 -5.77 2.56
N GLU A 43 -7.98 -6.03 3.72
CA GLU A 43 -9.23 -5.39 4.16
C GLU A 43 -9.03 -3.89 4.46
N GLY A 44 -7.91 -3.56 5.10
CA GLY A 44 -7.54 -2.16 5.35
C GLY A 44 -7.32 -1.38 4.07
N LEU A 45 -6.64 -1.99 3.07
CA LEU A 45 -6.41 -1.37 1.75
C LEU A 45 -7.71 -1.11 0.97
N LYS A 46 -8.73 -1.97 1.10
CA LYS A 46 -10.05 -1.78 0.45
C LYS A 46 -10.89 -0.66 1.08
N SER A 47 -10.55 -0.25 2.30
CA SER A 47 -11.35 0.70 3.10
C SER A 47 -10.87 2.16 2.96
N ILE A 48 -9.76 2.38 2.23
CA ILE A 48 -9.20 3.72 1.99
C ILE A 48 -10.05 4.44 0.92
N GLN A 49 -10.48 5.68 1.20
CA GLN A 49 -11.32 6.52 0.32
C GLN A 49 -10.71 7.90 0.03
#